data_AF-S2RBA4-F1
#
_entry.id   AF-S2RBA4-F1
#
_cell.length_a   1.000
_cell.length_b   1.000
_cell.length_c   1.000
_cell.angle_alpha   90.00
_cell.angle_beta   90.00
_cell.angle_gamma   90.00
#
_symmetry.space_group_name_H-M   'P 1'
#
loop_
_entity.id
_entity.type
_entity.pdbx_description
1 polymer ?
#
loop_
_entity_poly.entity_id
_entity_poly.type
_entity_poly.pdbx_seq_one_letter_code
_entity_poly.pdbx_strand_id
1 'polypeptide(L)'
;MITAQAPGKLYVAGEYAVVETGFPAIIVALDQFVTVTVEATKHFGSIVSEQYQENSLYWQRQGDEMVFDNRDNPFHYILSAIKLTEQYARELDKPLALYKLYIDSQLDA
;
A
#
# COMPACT_ATOMS: atom_id res chain seq x y z
N MET A 1 1.35 17.08 -2.96
CA MET A 1 0.53 15.93 -3.38
C MET A 1 1.35 15.15 -4.37
N ILE A 2 1.45 13.83 -4.19
CA ILE A 2 2.17 12.92 -5.09
C ILE A 2 1.21 11.77 -5.42
N THR A 3 1.14 11.38 -6.69
CA THR A 3 0.33 10.25 -7.14
C THR A 3 1.24 9.22 -7.80
N ALA A 4 1.04 7.95 -7.47
CA ALA A 4 1.78 6.83 -8.04
C ALA A 4 0.80 5.69 -8.40
N GLN A 5 1.17 4.89 -9.38
CA GLN A 5 0.35 3.79 -9.87
C GLN A 5 1.19 2.52 -9.99
N ALA A 6 0.58 1.38 -9.66
CA ALA A 6 1.14 0.05 -9.89
C ALA A 6 0.16 -0.78 -10.74
N PRO A 7 0.60 -1.42 -11.83
CA PRO A 7 -0.26 -2.22 -12.67
C PRO A 7 -0.60 -3.55 -11.99
N GLY A 8 -1.78 -4.09 -12.31
CA GLY A 8 -2.13 -5.48 -12.07
C GLY A 8 -1.21 -6.41 -12.86
N LYS A 9 -1.24 -7.70 -12.52
CA LYS A 9 -0.46 -8.73 -13.21
C LYS A 9 -1.31 -9.94 -13.55
N LEU A 10 -0.96 -10.61 -14.63
CA LEU A 10 -1.50 -11.91 -15.02
C LEU A 10 -0.38 -12.88 -15.33
N TYR A 11 -0.47 -14.11 -14.82
CA TYR A 11 0.42 -15.17 -15.22
C TYR A 11 -0.01 -15.74 -16.59
N VAL A 12 0.95 -15.93 -17.48
CA VAL A 12 0.74 -16.57 -18.79
C VAL A 12 1.13 -18.04 -18.75
N ALA A 13 2.18 -18.37 -18.01
CA ALA A 13 2.66 -19.74 -17.83
C ALA A 13 3.48 -19.88 -16.54
N GLY A 14 3.45 -21.08 -15.94
CA GLY A 14 4.31 -21.43 -14.79
C GLY A 14 3.75 -21.06 -13.41
N GLU A 15 2.45 -20.76 -13.29
CA GLU A 15 1.78 -20.27 -12.07
C GLU A 15 2.12 -21.05 -10.79
N TYR A 16 2.15 -22.38 -10.87
CA TYR A 16 2.44 -23.23 -9.72
C TYR A 16 3.90 -23.62 -9.63
N ALA A 17 4.61 -23.73 -10.76
CA ALA A 17 6.02 -24.12 -10.75
C ALA A 17 6.92 -23.03 -10.18
N VAL A 18 6.54 -21.75 -10.32
CA VAL A 18 7.34 -20.59 -9.88
C VAL A 18 7.59 -20.52 -8.38
N VAL A 19 6.84 -21.28 -7.58
CA VAL A 19 7.07 -21.38 -6.13
C VAL A 19 8.32 -22.20 -5.81
N GLU A 20 8.77 -23.04 -6.75
CA GLU A 20 9.94 -23.89 -6.62
C GLU A 20 11.20 -23.21 -7.19
N THR A 21 12.32 -23.35 -6.48
CA THR A 21 13.58 -22.73 -6.89
C THR A 21 14.04 -23.26 -8.25
N GLY A 22 14.36 -22.35 -9.17
CA GLY A 22 14.87 -22.69 -10.50
C GLY A 22 13.81 -22.84 -11.59
N PHE A 23 12.52 -22.69 -11.26
CA PHE A 23 11.43 -22.73 -12.23
C PHE A 23 10.87 -21.33 -12.52
N PRO A 24 11.08 -20.75 -13.72
CA PRO A 24 10.57 -19.42 -14.04
C PRO A 24 9.08 -19.43 -14.43
N ALA A 25 8.43 -18.28 -14.31
CA ALA A 25 7.11 -18.00 -14.87
C ALA A 25 7.15 -16.84 -15.87
N ILE A 26 6.16 -16.81 -16.75
CA ILE A 26 5.91 -15.68 -17.65
C ILE A 26 4.74 -14.88 -17.09
N ILE A 27 4.95 -13.58 -16.89
CA ILE A 27 3.96 -12.66 -16.29
C ILE A 27 3.86 -11.43 -17.19
N VAL A 28 2.65 -10.91 -17.35
CA VAL A 28 2.38 -9.65 -18.05
C VAL A 28 1.73 -8.65 -17.09
N ALA A 29 2.06 -7.37 -17.26
CA ALA A 29 1.35 -6.28 -16.62
C ALA A 29 0.02 -6.02 -17.35
N LEU A 30 -1.02 -5.68 -16.60
CA LEU A 30 -2.34 -5.35 -17.13
C LEU A 30 -2.52 -3.83 -17.22
N ASP A 31 -3.42 -3.40 -18.09
CA ASP A 31 -3.89 -2.01 -18.18
C ASP A 31 -5.01 -1.75 -17.15
N GLN A 32 -4.75 -2.17 -15.92
CA GLN A 32 -5.61 -1.98 -14.74
C GLN A 32 -4.67 -1.68 -13.57
N PHE A 33 -4.97 -0.64 -12.80
CA PHE A 33 -4.00 -0.10 -11.83
C PHE A 33 -4.58 -0.01 -10.42
N VAL A 34 -3.68 -0.13 -9.45
CA VAL A 34 -3.86 0.45 -8.12
C VAL A 34 -3.21 1.83 -8.13
N THR A 35 -3.98 2.85 -7.84
CA THR A 35 -3.56 4.25 -7.82
C THR A 35 -3.55 4.75 -6.38
N VAL A 36 -2.41 5.30 -5.95
CA VAL A 36 -2.25 5.87 -4.61
C VAL A 36 -1.88 7.34 -4.71
N THR A 37 -2.61 8.18 -4.00
CA THR A 37 -2.30 9.59 -3.82
C THR A 37 -1.94 9.88 -2.38
N VAL A 38 -0.80 10.55 -2.17
CA VAL A 38 -0.28 10.92 -0.86
C VAL A 38 -0.27 12.44 -0.71
N GLU A 39 -0.83 12.91 0.40
CA GLU A 39 -0.91 14.32 0.77
C GLU A 39 -0.38 14.55 2.18
N ALA A 40 0.42 15.61 2.35
CA ALA A 40 0.90 16.00 3.67
C ALA A 40 -0.24 16.53 4.54
N THR A 41 -0.20 16.24 5.84
CA THR A 41 -1.19 16.69 6.83
C THR A 41 -0.49 17.05 8.14
N LYS A 42 -1.15 17.83 9.00
CA LYS A 42 -0.57 18.34 10.25
C LYS A 42 -1.16 17.74 11.52
N HIS A 43 -2.36 17.16 11.45
CA HIS A 43 -3.13 16.77 12.65
C HIS A 43 -3.22 15.26 12.84
N PHE A 44 -3.69 14.55 11.82
CA PHE A 44 -3.82 13.10 11.81
C PHE A 44 -3.54 12.60 10.40
N GLY A 45 -3.03 11.38 10.29
CA GLY A 45 -2.95 10.67 9.03
C GLY A 45 -4.21 9.87 8.77
N SER A 46 -4.44 9.51 7.51
CA SER A 46 -5.58 8.68 7.14
C SER A 46 -5.26 7.75 5.97
N ILE A 47 -5.93 6.62 5.91
CA ILE A 47 -5.97 5.71 4.75
C ILE A 47 -7.44 5.62 4.33
N VAL A 48 -7.71 6.00 3.08
CA VAL A 48 -9.05 6.00 2.48
C VAL A 48 -8.97 5.22 1.18
N SER A 49 -9.90 4.29 0.97
CA SER A 49 -9.99 3.51 -0.26
C SER A 49 -11.38 3.64 -0.86
N GLU A 50 -11.48 3.84 -2.18
CA GLU A 50 -12.77 3.94 -2.86
C GLU A 50 -13.61 2.65 -2.75
N GLN A 51 -12.96 1.50 -2.62
CA GLN A 51 -13.57 0.18 -2.46
C GLN A 51 -14.06 -0.06 -1.01
N TYR A 52 -13.53 0.69 -0.04
CA TYR A 52 -13.82 0.53 1.39
C TYR A 52 -14.21 1.87 2.04
N GLN A 53 -15.17 2.59 1.44
CA GLN A 53 -15.53 3.95 1.87
C GLN A 53 -15.99 4.04 3.33
N GLU A 54 -16.66 3.00 3.85
CA GLU A 54 -17.13 2.97 5.23
C GLU A 54 -16.03 2.68 6.28
N ASN A 55 -14.85 2.24 5.84
CA ASN A 55 -13.77 1.76 6.72
C ASN A 55 -12.49 2.61 6.60
N SER A 56 -12.60 3.94 6.65
CA SER A 56 -11.41 4.80 6.67
C SER A 56 -10.60 4.58 7.96
N LEU A 57 -9.28 4.41 7.82
CA LEU A 57 -8.37 4.25 8.96
C LEU A 57 -7.72 5.59 9.29
N TYR A 58 -7.90 6.05 10.52
CA TYR A 58 -7.23 7.23 11.05
C TYR A 58 -6.09 6.83 11.97
N TRP A 59 -4.97 7.53 11.87
CA TRP A 59 -3.77 7.21 12.65
C TRP A 59 -3.03 8.47 13.10
N GLN A 60 -2.22 8.29 14.14
CA GLN A 60 -1.29 9.28 14.67
C GLN A 60 0.11 8.71 14.73
N ARG A 61 1.10 9.61 14.88
CA ARG A 61 2.50 9.21 15.04
C ARG A 61 2.95 9.41 16.48
N GLN A 62 3.54 8.38 17.07
CA GLN A 62 4.21 8.45 18.37
C GLN A 62 5.67 8.03 18.18
N GLY A 63 6.59 9.01 18.21
CA GLY A 63 7.97 8.80 17.79
C GLY A 63 8.01 8.39 16.31
N ASP A 64 8.50 7.18 16.04
CA ASP A 64 8.54 6.61 14.70
C ASP A 64 7.33 5.72 14.37
N GLU A 65 6.48 5.42 15.36
CA GLU A 65 5.42 4.43 15.19
C GLU A 65 4.10 5.06 14.73
N MET A 66 3.47 4.41 13.75
CA MET A 66 2.10 4.67 13.31
C MET A 66 1.14 3.94 14.26
N VAL A 67 0.30 4.71 14.97
CA VAL A 67 -0.65 4.21 15.98
C VAL A 67 -2.09 4.45 15.52
N PHE A 68 -2.91 3.40 15.56
CA PHE A 68 -4.32 3.41 15.14
C PHE A 68 -5.12 2.32 15.87
N ASP A 69 -6.45 2.42 15.82
CA ASP A 69 -7.34 1.35 16.26
C ASP A 69 -7.39 0.24 15.20
N ASN A 70 -7.03 -0.99 15.59
CA ASN A 70 -6.85 -2.10 14.65
C ASN A 70 -8.01 -3.11 14.64
N ARG A 71 -9.18 -2.75 15.20
CA ARG A 71 -10.36 -3.63 15.16
C ARG A 71 -10.91 -3.70 13.71
N ASP A 72 -11.07 -4.93 13.20
CA ASP A 72 -11.67 -5.23 11.88
C ASP A 72 -11.05 -4.48 10.68
N ASN A 73 -9.74 -4.21 10.73
CA ASN A 73 -9.04 -3.38 9.75
C ASN A 73 -8.77 -4.11 8.42
N PRO A 74 -9.35 -3.66 7.29
CA PRO A 74 -9.18 -4.34 5.98
C PRO A 74 -7.81 -4.07 5.32
N PHE A 75 -7.00 -3.12 5.81
CA PHE A 75 -5.83 -2.59 5.10
C PHE A 75 -4.51 -3.32 5.40
N HIS A 76 -4.53 -4.61 5.70
CA HIS A 76 -3.34 -5.36 6.13
C HIS A 76 -2.16 -5.25 5.15
N TYR A 77 -2.42 -5.34 3.84
CA TYR A 77 -1.38 -5.23 2.81
C TYR A 77 -0.79 -3.81 2.72
N ILE A 78 -1.63 -2.79 2.78
CA ILE A 78 -1.22 -1.39 2.74
C ILE A 78 -0.39 -1.04 3.97
N LEU A 79 -0.82 -1.46 5.16
CA LEU A 79 -0.08 -1.24 6.40
C LEU A 79 1.27 -1.95 6.40
N SER A 80 1.34 -3.16 5.85
CA SER A 80 2.61 -3.88 5.70
C SER A 80 3.56 -3.16 4.75
N ALA A 81 3.06 -2.64 3.63
CA ALA A 81 3.85 -1.85 2.68
C ALA A 81 4.34 -0.52 3.28
N ILE A 82 3.48 0.18 4.03
CA ILE A 82 3.85 1.37 4.79
C ILE A 82 4.96 1.05 5.78
N LYS A 83 4.80 -0.01 6.58
CA LYS A 83 5.81 -0.41 7.59
C LYS A 83 7.17 -0.67 6.95
N LEU A 84 7.21 -1.41 5.85
CA LEU A 84 8.45 -1.69 5.11
C LEU A 84 9.07 -0.40 4.56
N THR A 85 8.26 0.48 3.98
CA THR A 85 8.72 1.73 3.38
C THR A 85 9.24 2.72 4.44
N GLU A 86 8.54 2.87 5.57
CA GLU A 86 8.98 3.73 6.68
C GLU A 86 10.23 3.17 7.36
N GLN A 87 10.37 1.85 7.46
CA GLN A 87 11.62 1.25 7.90
C GLN A 87 12.78 1.64 6.98
N TYR A 88 12.62 1.45 5.66
CA TYR A 88 13.63 1.83 4.69
C TYR A 88 13.97 3.34 4.72
N ALA A 89 12.96 4.19 4.86
CA ALA A 89 13.16 5.63 4.99
C ALA A 89 14.00 6.00 6.23
N ARG A 90 13.76 5.35 7.37
CA ARG A 90 14.55 5.54 8.59
C ARG A 90 15.98 5.05 8.46
N GLU A 91 16.20 3.91 7.81
CA GLU A 91 17.55 3.40 7.50
C GLU A 91 18.37 4.39 6.65
N LEU A 92 17.70 5.31 5.93
CA LEU A 92 18.28 6.40 5.15
C LEU A 92 18.25 7.77 5.87
N ASP A 93 18.01 7.78 7.19
CA ASP A 93 17.89 8.98 8.01
C ASP A 93 16.87 10.01 7.48
N LYS A 94 15.79 9.53 6.84
CA LYS A 94 14.70 10.40 6.37
C LYS A 94 13.67 10.63 7.48
N PRO A 95 13.31 11.89 7.76
CA PRO A 95 12.28 12.18 8.75
C PRO A 95 10.92 11.70 8.25
N LEU A 96 10.18 11.00 9.12
CA LEU A 96 8.82 10.58 8.85
C LEU A 96 7.83 11.70 9.18
N ALA A 97 6.74 11.77 8.43
CA ALA A 97 5.70 12.80 8.59
C ALA A 97 4.30 12.17 8.65
N LEU A 98 3.31 12.98 8.99
CA LEU A 98 1.90 12.60 8.84
C LEU A 98 1.47 12.82 7.38
N TYR A 99 0.66 11.90 6.88
CA TYR A 99 0.09 11.99 5.54
C TYR A 99 -1.29 11.35 5.45
N LYS A 100 -2.07 11.82 4.47
CA LYS A 100 -3.30 11.19 4.01
C LYS A 100 -2.99 10.38 2.77
N LEU A 101 -3.52 9.18 2.71
CA LEU A 101 -3.31 8.23 1.64
C LEU A 101 -4.69 7.88 1.06
N TYR A 102 -4.88 8.19 -0.21
CA TYR A 102 -6.08 7.89 -0.98
C TYR A 102 -5.75 6.77 -1.96
N ILE A 103 -6.58 5.73 -2.01
CA ILE A 103 -6.36 4.53 -2.80
C ILE A 103 -7.57 4.30 -3.69
N ASP A 104 -7.30 4.04 -4.96
CA ASP A 104 -8.27 3.49 -5.89
C ASP A 104 -7.66 2.26 -6.59
N SER A 105 -8.49 1.29 -6.94
CA SER A 105 -8.14 -0.01 -7.50
C SER A 105 -9.11 -0.38 -8.62
N GLN A 106 -8.55 -0.62 -9.80
CA GLN A 106 -9.27 -1.14 -10.97
C GLN A 106 -9.22 -2.67 -11.06
N LEU A 107 -8.68 -3.35 -10.05
CA LEU A 107 -8.42 -4.79 -10.05
C LEU A 107 -9.59 -5.64 -9.52
N ASP A 108 -10.62 -4.99 -8.97
CA ASP A 108 -11.80 -5.66 -8.37
C ASP A 108 -12.98 -5.81 -9.36
N ALA A 109 -12.74 -5.59 -10.66
CA ALA A 109 -13.76 -5.66 -11.71
C ALA A 109 -14.09 -7.10 -12.17
#